data_AF-A0A820AYN2-F1
#
_entry.id   AF-A0A820AYN2-F1
#
_cell.length_a   1.000
_cell.length_b   1.000
_cell.length_c   1.000
_cell.angle_alpha   90.00
_cell.angle_beta   90.00
_cell.angle_gamma   90.00
#
_symmetry.space_group_name_H-M   'P 1'
#
loop_
_entity.id
_entity.type
_entity.pdbx_description
1 polymer ?
#
loop_
_entity_poly.entity_id
_entity_poly.type
_entity_poly.pdbx_seq_one_letter_code
_entity_poly.pdbx_strand_id
1 'polypeptide(L)'
;MYFTIPEKIDRITLVAINANSAYVRSHCSIADGWSVISKLYVPWITKDSFCNGRPPPELLSVSPYNIFLTEYVEAYKCMKMHHIQKCVIVIFMNNEKCIRIERVSNRHIKDVAVRGICGWCIGISKNVLVPTIVEQHKQENDPHYCAIAISA
;
A
#
# COMPACT_ATOMS: atom_id res chain seq x y z
N MET A 1 -8.45 -13.48 -26.51
CA MET A 1 -9.12 -13.18 -25.23
C MET A 1 -8.12 -12.39 -24.39
N TYR A 2 -8.29 -11.07 -24.30
CA TYR A 2 -7.36 -10.20 -23.55
C TYR A 2 -7.91 -10.05 -22.13
N PHE A 3 -7.18 -10.57 -21.15
CA PHE A 3 -7.51 -10.37 -19.74
C PHE A 3 -6.85 -9.09 -19.25
N THR A 4 -7.63 -8.17 -18.70
CA THR A 4 -7.12 -6.98 -18.03
C THR A 4 -7.16 -7.22 -16.53
N ILE A 5 -6.00 -7.11 -15.88
CA ILE A 5 -5.86 -7.33 -14.44
C ILE A 5 -5.79 -5.95 -13.77
N PRO A 6 -6.64 -5.65 -12.77
CA PRO A 6 -6.56 -4.38 -12.03
C PRO A 6 -5.25 -4.33 -11.24
N GLU A 7 -4.62 -3.16 -11.26
CA GLU A 7 -3.17 -3.09 -11.15
C GLU A 7 -2.63 -2.57 -9.80
N LYS A 8 -3.39 -1.77 -9.03
CA LYS A 8 -2.89 -1.24 -7.74
C LYS A 8 -3.98 -0.98 -6.69
N ILE A 9 -3.81 -1.61 -5.52
CA ILE A 9 -4.63 -1.41 -4.30
C ILE A 9 -3.72 -1.07 -3.12
N ASP A 10 -4.11 -0.13 -2.26
CA ASP A 10 -3.40 0.15 -1.01
C ASP A 10 -4.35 0.28 0.19
N ARG A 11 -4.39 -0.76 1.02
CA ARG A 11 -5.13 -0.76 2.28
C ARG A 11 -4.34 -1.51 3.34
N ILE A 12 -4.13 -0.86 4.48
CA ILE A 12 -3.57 -1.54 5.66
C ILE A 12 -4.73 -2.26 6.35
N THR A 13 -4.65 -3.58 6.40
CA THR A 13 -5.65 -4.46 6.99
C THR A 13 -4.97 -5.31 8.04
N LEU A 14 -5.49 -5.27 9.27
CA LEU A 14 -4.95 -6.06 10.36
C LEU A 14 -5.26 -7.54 10.16
N VAL A 15 -4.36 -8.38 10.67
CA VAL A 15 -4.65 -9.81 10.82
C VAL A 15 -5.81 -9.96 11.80
N ALA A 16 -6.81 -10.76 11.43
CA ALA A 16 -7.90 -11.12 12.32
C ALA A 16 -7.36 -11.96 13.49
N ILE A 17 -7.31 -11.34 14.68
CA ILE A 17 -6.94 -11.98 15.94
C ILE A 17 -8.09 -11.86 16.94
N ASN A 18 -8.14 -12.73 17.95
CA ASN A 18 -9.21 -12.74 18.95
C ASN A 18 -9.41 -11.37 19.64
N ALA A 19 -8.33 -10.61 19.81
CA ALA A 19 -8.40 -9.25 20.35
C ALA A 19 -9.20 -8.29 19.46
N ASN A 20 -9.16 -8.46 18.13
CA ASN A 20 -9.94 -7.67 17.18
C ASN A 20 -11.43 -8.01 17.29
N SER A 21 -11.78 -9.30 17.37
CA SER A 21 -13.17 -9.72 17.55
C SER A 21 -13.75 -9.22 18.89
N ALA A 22 -12.95 -9.23 19.97
CA ALA A 22 -13.35 -8.64 21.26
C ALA A 22 -13.53 -7.12 21.18
N TYR A 23 -12.69 -6.43 20.41
CA TYR A 23 -12.83 -5.00 20.14
C TYR A 23 -14.12 -4.69 19.36
N VAL A 24 -14.40 -5.42 18.29
CA VAL A 24 -15.64 -5.25 17.50
C VAL A 24 -16.88 -5.58 18.32
N ARG A 25 -16.85 -6.64 19.13
CA ARG A 25 -17.97 -6.98 20.02
C ARG A 25 -18.25 -5.89 21.04
N SER A 26 -17.22 -5.28 21.63
CA SER A 26 -17.40 -4.22 22.63
C SER A 26 -17.83 -2.87 22.03
N HIS A 27 -17.36 -2.52 20.83
CA HIS A 27 -17.62 -1.20 20.23
C HIS A 27 -18.82 -1.19 19.29
N CYS A 28 -19.09 -2.31 18.60
CA CYS A 28 -20.18 -2.41 17.62
C CYS A 28 -21.34 -3.28 18.10
N SER A 29 -21.22 -3.94 19.26
CA SER A 29 -22.19 -4.93 19.76
C SER A 29 -22.45 -6.09 18.79
N ILE A 30 -21.50 -6.39 17.90
CA ILE A 30 -21.60 -7.46 16.89
C ILE A 30 -20.71 -8.63 17.29
N ALA A 31 -21.28 -9.83 17.31
CA ALA A 31 -20.57 -11.08 17.49
C ALA A 31 -20.11 -11.64 16.13
N ASP A 32 -18.95 -11.20 15.66
CA ASP A 32 -18.35 -11.69 14.41
C ASP A 32 -17.18 -12.64 14.69
N GLY A 33 -17.21 -13.84 14.09
CA GLY A 33 -16.16 -14.85 14.19
C GLY A 33 -14.91 -14.53 13.39
N TRP A 34 -15.00 -13.65 12.37
CA TRP A 34 -13.89 -13.25 11.50
C TRP A 34 -13.93 -11.76 11.17
N SER A 35 -13.93 -10.94 12.21
CA SER A 35 -13.88 -9.49 12.06
C SER A 35 -12.60 -9.01 11.35
N VAL A 36 -12.77 -8.17 10.33
CA VAL A 36 -11.68 -7.50 9.61
C VAL A 36 -11.59 -6.05 10.07
N ILE A 37 -10.46 -5.66 10.65
CA ILE A 37 -10.18 -4.27 11.04
C ILE A 37 -9.17 -3.68 10.06
N SER A 38 -9.44 -2.48 9.56
CA SER A 38 -8.59 -1.79 8.57
C SER A 38 -8.64 -0.28 8.73
N LYS A 39 -7.64 0.42 8.19
CA LYS A 39 -7.67 1.89 8.12
C LYS A 39 -8.70 2.35 7.09
N LEU A 40 -9.34 3.50 7.34
CA LEU A 40 -10.36 4.09 6.47
C LEU A 40 -9.81 4.55 5.10
N TYR A 41 -8.50 4.77 4.98
CA TYR A 41 -7.87 5.23 3.75
C TYR A 41 -7.59 4.08 2.77
N VAL A 42 -8.23 4.12 1.59
CA VAL A 42 -8.12 3.09 0.55
C VAL A 42 -7.96 3.74 -0.83
N PRO A 43 -6.77 4.20 -1.25
CA PRO A 43 -6.59 4.62 -2.63
C PRO A 43 -6.54 3.40 -3.54
N TRP A 44 -7.48 3.34 -4.47
CA TRP A 44 -7.51 2.34 -5.54
C TRP A 44 -7.16 3.03 -6.86
N ILE A 45 -6.07 2.61 -7.49
CA ILE A 45 -5.61 3.18 -8.76
C ILE A 45 -5.64 2.06 -9.79
N THR A 46 -6.40 2.25 -10.86
CA THR A 46 -6.50 1.25 -11.93
C THR A 46 -6.56 1.91 -13.29
N LYS A 47 -6.12 1.17 -14.31
CA LYS A 47 -6.30 1.55 -15.70
C LYS A 47 -7.72 1.20 -16.12
N ASP A 48 -8.35 2.10 -16.87
CA ASP A 48 -9.69 1.87 -17.39
C ASP A 48 -9.64 1.04 -18.69
N SER A 49 -9.32 -0.25 -18.56
CA SER A 49 -9.11 -1.12 -19.72
C SER A 49 -9.88 -2.43 -19.62
N PHE A 50 -11.13 -2.40 -19.17
CA PHE A 50 -11.91 -3.62 -18.90
C PHE A 50 -12.55 -4.17 -20.19
N CYS A 51 -12.23 -5.42 -20.53
CA CYS A 51 -12.69 -6.07 -21.76
C CYS A 51 -14.17 -6.50 -21.75
N ASN A 52 -14.81 -6.55 -20.58
CA ASN A 52 -16.20 -7.03 -20.43
C ASN A 52 -17.04 -6.09 -19.54
N GLY A 53 -16.79 -4.78 -19.66
CA GLY A 53 -17.39 -3.78 -18.80
C GLY A 53 -16.88 -3.85 -17.36
N ARG A 54 -17.31 -2.87 -16.54
CA ARG A 54 -17.03 -2.80 -15.11
C ARG A 54 -18.13 -2.04 -14.38
N PRO A 55 -18.31 -2.27 -13.07
CA PRO A 55 -19.03 -1.33 -12.22
C PRO A 55 -18.41 0.07 -12.35
N PRO A 56 -19.18 1.17 -12.23
CA PRO A 56 -18.66 2.53 -12.32
C PRO A 56 -17.97 2.94 -11.00
N PRO A 57 -16.62 2.87 -10.87
CA PRO A 57 -15.93 3.31 -9.68
C PRO A 57 -15.88 4.84 -9.58
N GLU A 58 -16.26 5.58 -10.63
CA GLU A 58 -16.38 7.04 -10.60
C GLU A 58 -17.41 7.49 -9.55
N LEU A 59 -18.42 6.66 -9.29
CA LEU A 59 -19.41 6.90 -8.24
C LEU A 59 -18.81 6.83 -6.83
N LEU A 60 -17.65 6.16 -6.68
CA LEU A 60 -16.92 6.01 -5.42
C LEU A 60 -15.71 6.96 -5.35
N SER A 61 -15.52 7.82 -6.34
CA SER A 61 -14.50 8.88 -6.35
C SER A 61 -14.76 9.97 -5.31
N VAL A 62 -15.99 10.03 -4.75
CA VAL A 62 -16.41 11.04 -3.79
C VAL A 62 -16.35 10.48 -2.36
N SER A 63 -15.13 10.35 -1.79
CA SER A 63 -14.78 10.11 -0.36
C SER A 63 -15.37 8.87 0.36
N PRO A 64 -14.69 8.19 1.32
CA PRO A 64 -13.26 8.15 1.66
C PRO A 64 -12.45 7.12 0.82
N TYR A 65 -13.08 6.51 -0.21
CA TYR A 65 -12.54 5.39 -0.98
C TYR A 65 -11.69 5.78 -2.21
N ASN A 66 -11.58 7.08 -2.52
CA ASN A 66 -10.69 7.69 -3.53
C ASN A 66 -10.20 6.73 -4.63
N ILE A 67 -11.10 6.38 -5.56
CA ILE A 67 -10.76 5.56 -6.72
C ILE A 67 -10.34 6.45 -7.88
N PHE A 68 -9.14 6.22 -8.41
CA PHE A 68 -8.55 6.95 -9.52
C PHE A 68 -8.37 6.04 -10.74
N LEU A 69 -8.98 6.44 -11.85
CA LEU A 69 -8.73 5.86 -13.16
C LEU A 69 -7.61 6.63 -13.84
N THR A 70 -6.56 5.94 -14.26
CA THR A 70 -5.41 6.57 -14.92
C THR A 70 -4.75 5.63 -15.90
N GLU A 71 -4.23 6.18 -16.99
CA GLU A 71 -3.38 5.45 -17.95
C GLU A 71 -1.98 5.15 -17.38
N TYR A 72 -1.55 5.88 -16.34
CA TYR A 72 -0.18 5.83 -15.80
C TYR A 72 -0.08 5.07 -14.47
N VAL A 73 -0.73 3.90 -14.36
CA VAL A 73 -0.74 3.12 -13.10
C VAL A 73 0.67 2.70 -12.68
N GLU A 74 1.55 2.42 -13.64
CA GLU A 74 2.95 2.07 -13.39
C GLU A 74 3.71 3.12 -12.58
N ALA A 75 3.52 4.41 -12.88
CA ALA A 75 4.15 5.49 -12.12
C ALA A 75 3.72 5.46 -10.64
N TYR A 76 2.44 5.18 -10.38
CA TYR A 76 1.92 5.03 -9.03
C TYR A 76 2.41 3.74 -8.35
N LYS A 77 2.51 2.61 -9.06
CA LYS A 77 3.08 1.37 -8.52
C LYS A 77 4.51 1.60 -8.06
N CYS A 78 5.32 2.20 -8.93
CA CYS A 78 6.69 2.57 -8.61
C CYS A 78 6.74 3.45 -7.36
N MET A 79 5.95 4.54 -7.28
CA MET A 79 5.92 5.42 -6.10
C MET A 79 5.65 4.69 -4.77
N LYS A 80 4.77 3.67 -4.77
CA LYS A 80 4.44 2.92 -3.55
C LYS A 80 5.58 1.99 -3.13
N MET A 81 6.14 1.27 -4.10
CA MET A 81 7.14 0.22 -3.91
C MET A 81 8.52 0.82 -3.68
N HIS A 82 8.89 1.78 -4.51
CA HIS A 82 10.19 2.41 -4.51
C HIS A 82 10.02 3.91 -4.38
N HIS A 83 10.83 4.53 -3.53
CA HIS A 83 10.88 5.98 -3.46
C HIS A 83 11.66 6.55 -4.65
N ILE A 84 11.22 6.27 -5.89
CA ILE A 84 11.90 6.72 -7.11
C ILE A 84 11.35 8.10 -7.47
N GLN A 85 12.22 9.12 -7.33
CA GLN A 85 12.01 10.44 -7.91
C GLN A 85 12.16 10.34 -9.44
N LYS A 86 11.05 10.27 -10.18
CA LYS A 86 11.02 10.73 -11.58
C LYS A 86 9.99 11.86 -11.70
N CYS A 87 10.48 12.98 -12.23
CA CYS A 87 10.09 14.40 -12.14
C CYS A 87 8.63 14.87 -12.31
N VAL A 88 7.57 14.05 -12.28
CA VAL A 88 6.20 14.56 -12.55
C VAL A 88 5.35 14.76 -11.26
N ILE A 89 5.83 14.35 -10.08
CA ILE A 89 5.01 14.27 -8.85
C ILE A 89 5.72 14.91 -7.62
N VAL A 90 6.44 16.02 -7.79
CA VAL A 90 7.26 16.57 -6.68
C VAL A 90 6.40 17.13 -5.53
N ILE A 91 5.20 17.66 -5.81
CA ILE A 91 4.30 18.20 -4.75
C ILE A 91 3.58 17.08 -3.98
N PHE A 92 3.22 15.97 -4.64
CA PHE A 92 2.53 14.85 -3.99
C PHE A 92 3.48 13.99 -3.14
N MET A 93 4.76 13.87 -3.52
CA MET A 93 5.72 13.01 -2.82
C MET A 93 6.03 13.45 -1.38
N ASN A 94 6.03 14.76 -1.09
CA ASN A 94 6.25 15.27 0.28
C ASN A 94 5.03 14.99 1.18
N ASN A 95 3.81 15.19 0.66
CA ASN A 95 2.58 14.89 1.40
C ASN A 95 2.40 13.38 1.63
N GLU A 96 2.72 12.53 0.65
CA GLU A 96 2.62 11.07 0.80
C GLU A 96 3.59 10.51 1.85
N LYS A 97 4.80 11.10 2.01
CA LYS A 97 5.72 10.73 3.11
C LYS A 97 5.10 11.00 4.48
N CYS A 98 4.57 12.21 4.67
CA CYS A 98 3.92 12.61 5.91
C CYS A 98 2.70 11.73 6.21
N ILE A 99 1.85 11.49 5.21
CA ILE A 99 0.68 10.61 5.33
C ILE A 99 1.12 9.17 5.66
N ARG A 100 2.20 8.66 5.06
CA ARG A 100 2.69 7.29 5.34
C ARG A 100 3.24 7.16 6.76
N ILE A 101 3.98 8.15 7.25
CA ILE A 101 4.45 8.18 8.65
C ILE A 101 3.23 8.20 9.59
N GLU A 102 2.28 9.10 9.37
CA GLU A 102 1.04 9.19 10.15
C GLU A 102 0.22 7.88 10.10
N ARG A 103 0.26 7.16 8.97
CA ARG A 103 -0.37 5.85 8.81
C ARG A 103 0.29 4.77 9.66
N VAL A 104 1.61 4.71 9.69
CA VAL A 104 2.35 3.73 10.50
C VAL A 104 2.29 4.08 11.99
N SER A 105 2.26 5.36 12.34
CA SER A 105 2.19 5.83 13.73
C SER A 105 0.81 5.71 14.38
N ASN A 106 -0.21 5.17 13.69
CA ASN A 106 -1.56 5.05 14.23
C ASN A 106 -1.63 4.00 15.36
N ARG A 107 -1.74 4.48 16.61
CA ARG A 107 -1.79 3.63 17.81
C ARG A 107 -3.01 2.70 17.89
N HIS A 108 -4.08 3.00 17.15
CA HIS A 108 -5.29 2.16 17.12
C HIS A 108 -5.14 0.94 16.21
N ILE A 109 -4.12 0.92 15.36
CA ILE A 109 -3.84 -0.19 14.44
C ILE A 109 -2.53 -0.84 14.91
N LYS A 110 -2.67 -1.91 15.71
CA LYS A 110 -1.52 -2.72 16.16
C LYS A 110 -1.16 -3.74 15.07
N ASP A 111 -0.50 -3.27 14.02
CA ASP A 111 0.05 -4.17 13.01
C ASP A 111 1.18 -5.00 13.63
N VAL A 112 1.13 -6.32 13.44
CA VAL A 112 2.10 -7.23 14.05
C VAL A 112 3.28 -7.34 13.10
N ALA A 113 4.42 -6.76 13.48
CA ALA A 113 5.64 -6.72 12.67
C ALA A 113 6.05 -8.09 12.09
N VAL A 114 5.80 -9.16 12.85
CA VAL A 114 6.14 -10.55 12.51
C VAL A 114 5.48 -11.04 11.21
N ARG A 115 4.23 -10.64 10.91
CA ARG A 115 3.53 -11.08 9.68
C ARG A 115 3.35 -9.97 8.65
N GLY A 116 3.17 -8.72 9.09
CA GLY A 116 2.96 -7.56 8.21
C GLY A 116 4.22 -7.03 7.52
N ILE A 117 5.39 -7.20 8.15
CA ILE A 117 6.68 -6.68 7.65
C ILE A 117 7.66 -7.83 7.38
N CYS A 118 7.81 -8.77 8.32
CA CYS A 118 8.82 -9.83 8.22
C CYS A 118 8.31 -11.16 7.64
N GLY A 119 7.00 -11.38 7.56
CA GLY A 119 6.44 -12.68 7.16
C GLY A 119 6.70 -13.06 5.70
N TRP A 120 7.10 -12.09 4.86
CA TRP A 120 7.31 -12.24 3.41
C TRP A 120 8.63 -11.62 2.94
N CYS A 121 9.66 -11.60 3.81
CA CYS A 121 10.95 -10.93 3.55
C CYS A 121 11.55 -11.24 2.17
N ILE A 122 11.50 -12.50 1.71
CA ILE A 122 12.09 -12.91 0.43
C ILE A 122 11.37 -12.28 -0.79
N GLY A 123 10.04 -12.14 -0.73
CA GLY A 123 9.27 -11.52 -1.79
C GLY A 123 9.45 -10.00 -1.79
N ILE A 124 9.48 -9.40 -0.59
CA ILE A 124 9.66 -7.96 -0.41
C ILE A 124 11.07 -7.55 -0.84
N SER A 125 12.12 -8.28 -0.44
CA SER A 125 13.49 -7.94 -0.80
C SER A 125 13.71 -7.94 -2.32
N LYS A 126 13.19 -8.96 -3.02
CA LYS A 126 13.27 -9.07 -4.48
C LYS A 126 12.52 -7.95 -5.21
N ASN A 127 11.34 -7.58 -4.73
CA ASN A 127 10.46 -6.65 -5.46
C ASN A 127 10.58 -5.19 -5.01
N VAL A 128 11.17 -4.92 -3.84
CA VAL A 128 11.27 -3.58 -3.25
C VAL A 128 12.72 -3.17 -3.03
N LEU A 129 13.53 -4.01 -2.39
CA LEU A 129 14.86 -3.62 -1.95
C LEU A 129 15.88 -3.66 -3.10
N VAL A 130 15.94 -4.78 -3.83
CA VAL A 130 16.90 -5.02 -4.90
C VAL A 130 16.82 -3.96 -6.02
N PRO A 131 15.63 -3.62 -6.57
CA PRO A 131 15.56 -2.59 -7.61
C PRO A 131 15.96 -1.20 -7.10
N THR A 132 15.69 -0.89 -5.83
CA THR A 132 16.10 0.39 -5.22
C THR A 132 17.61 0.50 -5.13
N ILE A 133 18.30 -0.58 -4.73
CA ILE A 133 19.77 -0.62 -4.65
C ILE A 133 20.39 -0.50 -6.03
N VAL A 134 19.83 -1.19 -7.02
CA VAL A 134 20.30 -1.11 -8.42
C VAL A 134 20.19 0.33 -8.94
N GLU A 135 19.08 1.02 -8.69
CA GLU A 135 18.92 2.42 -9.11
C GLU A 135 19.83 3.38 -8.34
N GLN A 136 20.03 3.18 -7.03
CA GLN A 136 20.98 3.98 -6.25
C GLN A 136 22.42 3.81 -6.73
N HIS A 137 22.81 2.57 -7.06
CA HIS A 137 24.13 2.27 -7.58
C HIS A 137 24.37 2.92 -8.95
N LYS A 138 23.37 2.89 -9.85
CA LYS A 138 23.44 3.59 -11.15
C LYS A 138 23.56 5.11 -11.02
N GLN A 139 23.03 5.68 -9.95
CA GLN A 139 23.03 7.13 -9.68
C GLN A 139 24.22 7.57 -8.82
N GLU A 140 25.16 6.67 -8.50
CA GLU A 140 26.31 6.93 -7.62
C GLU A 140 25.91 7.51 -6.25
N ASN A 141 24.72 7.15 -5.74
CA ASN A 141 24.23 7.57 -4.43
C ASN A 141 24.79 6.69 -3.31
N ASP A 142 24.84 7.23 -2.09
CA ASP A 142 25.30 6.50 -0.89
C ASP A 142 24.40 5.28 -0.56
N PRO A 143 24.96 4.04 -0.55
CA PRO A 143 24.20 2.82 -0.29
C PRO A 143 23.97 2.55 1.20
N HIS A 144 24.47 3.38 2.13
CA HIS A 144 24.51 3.11 3.56
C HIS A 144 23.16 2.65 4.16
N TYR A 145 22.06 3.35 3.85
CA TYR A 145 20.74 3.01 4.36
C TYR A 145 20.19 1.69 3.82
N CYS A 146 20.49 1.35 2.57
CA CYS A 146 20.11 0.08 1.98
C CYS A 146 20.92 -1.08 2.56
N ALA A 147 22.21 -0.85 2.86
CA ALA A 147 23.06 -1.85 3.51
C ALA A 147 22.54 -2.20 4.92
N ILE A 148 22.15 -1.19 5.70
CA ILE A 148 21.53 -1.40 7.03
C ILE A 148 20.26 -2.25 6.89
N ALA A 149 19.40 -1.93 5.92
CA ALA A 149 18.14 -2.65 5.70
C ALA A 149 18.32 -4.12 5.27
N ILE A 150 19.44 -4.48 4.64
CA ILE A 150 19.78 -5.90 4.33
C ILE A 150 20.32 -6.61 5.57
N SER A 151 21.10 -5.91 6.39
CA SER A 151 21.77 -6.50 7.56
C SER A 151 20.84 -6.78 8.74
N ALA A 152 19.70 -6.10 8.80
CA ALA A 152 18.69 -6.22 9.85
C ALA A 152 17.72 -7.39 9.58
#